data_AF-A0AA41QDN1-F1
#
_entry.id   AF-A0AA41QDN1-F1
#
_cell.length_a   1.000
_cell.length_b   1.000
_cell.length_c   1.000
_cell.angle_alpha   90.00
_cell.angle_beta   90.00
_cell.angle_gamma   90.00
#
_symmetry.space_group_name_H-M   'P 1'
#
loop_
_entity.id
_entity.type
_entity.pdbx_description
1 polymer ?
#
loop_
_entity_poly.entity_id
_entity_poly.type
_entity_poly.pdbx_seq_one_letter_code
_entity_poly.pdbx_strand_id
1 'polypeptide(L)'
;MSQEIPHAATPAVMARAIGTEGAPAGPADGSLEATSGASHGAVSTEEGVRAALGLLDGLDDLLPADHVGRFEQVHDALRAHLNGDAGR
;
A
#
# COMPACT_ATOMS: atom_id res chain seq x y z
N MET A 1 35.27 -10.59 -43.02
CA MET A 1 34.08 -10.96 -43.83
C MET A 1 32.95 -11.19 -42.85
N SER A 2 32.18 -10.14 -42.57
CA SER A 2 31.09 -10.14 -41.60
C SER A 2 29.90 -10.88 -42.20
N GLN A 3 29.40 -11.92 -41.51
CA GLN A 3 28.15 -12.57 -41.87
C GLN A 3 26.99 -11.84 -41.19
N GLU A 4 26.22 -11.14 -42.01
CA GLU A 4 24.96 -10.47 -41.72
C GLU A 4 23.83 -11.51 -41.64
N ILE A 5 23.10 -11.53 -40.53
CA ILE A 5 21.97 -12.43 -40.29
C ILE A 5 20.72 -11.79 -40.91
N PRO A 6 19.97 -12.46 -41.81
CA PRO A 6 18.79 -11.87 -42.42
C PRO A 6 17.63 -11.75 -41.43
N HIS A 7 17.10 -10.54 -41.36
CA HIS A 7 15.93 -10.09 -40.59
C HIS A 7 14.67 -10.81 -41.11
N ALA A 8 14.27 -11.90 -40.45
CA ALA A 8 13.06 -12.63 -40.80
C ALA A 8 11.82 -11.93 -40.22
N ALA A 9 10.88 -11.63 -41.12
CA ALA A 9 9.65 -10.88 -40.93
C ALA A 9 8.72 -11.44 -39.83
N THR A 10 8.28 -10.57 -38.93
CA THR A 10 7.17 -10.83 -38.00
C THR A 10 5.84 -10.79 -38.77
N PRO A 11 4.96 -11.80 -38.64
CA PRO A 11 3.66 -11.77 -39.30
C PRO A 11 2.73 -10.73 -38.66
N ALA A 12 2.10 -9.94 -39.53
CA ALA A 12 1.04 -9.00 -39.20
C ALA A 12 -0.19 -9.74 -38.65
N VAL A 13 -0.51 -9.52 -37.37
CA VAL A 13 -1.80 -9.92 -36.78
C VAL A 13 -2.84 -8.87 -37.15
N MET A 14 -3.71 -9.24 -38.09
CA MET A 14 -4.90 -8.48 -38.45
C MET A 14 -6.03 -8.74 -37.43
N ALA A 15 -6.54 -7.63 -36.90
CA ALA A 15 -7.92 -7.35 -36.48
C ALA A 15 -8.69 -8.36 -35.61
N ARG A 16 -9.07 -7.89 -34.40
CA ARG A 16 -10.46 -8.07 -33.93
C ARG A 16 -10.96 -6.80 -33.24
N ALA A 17 -11.86 -6.10 -33.92
CA ALA A 17 -12.69 -5.07 -33.34
C ALA A 17 -13.68 -5.72 -32.35
N ILE A 18 -13.67 -5.27 -31.10
CA ILE A 18 -14.76 -5.49 -30.15
C ILE A 18 -15.45 -4.15 -29.94
N GLY A 19 -16.52 -3.93 -30.68
CA GLY A 19 -17.54 -2.94 -30.33
C GLY A 19 -18.69 -3.67 -29.64
N THR A 20 -18.85 -3.43 -28.34
CA THR A 20 -20.10 -3.58 -27.57
C THR A 20 -20.00 -2.54 -26.45
N GLU A 21 -20.57 -1.34 -26.61
CA GLU A 21 -21.85 -0.98 -26.00
C GLU A 21 -21.89 -1.14 -24.48
N GLY A 22 -22.24 -0.05 -23.78
CA GLY A 22 -22.78 -0.12 -22.43
C GLY A 22 -21.99 0.67 -21.39
N ALA A 23 -22.24 1.98 -21.32
CA ALA A 23 -22.02 2.74 -20.11
C ALA A 23 -23.01 2.26 -19.02
N PRO A 24 -22.55 1.96 -17.80
CA PRO A 24 -23.34 2.25 -16.62
C PRO A 24 -22.94 3.64 -16.13
N ALA A 25 -23.92 4.56 -16.20
CA ALA A 25 -23.91 5.80 -15.48
C ALA A 25 -23.47 5.55 -14.03
N GLY A 26 -22.40 6.22 -13.59
CA GLY A 26 -22.01 6.20 -12.20
C GLY A 26 -23.10 6.87 -11.35
N PRO A 27 -23.63 6.21 -10.32
CA PRO A 27 -24.21 6.91 -9.20
C PRO A 27 -23.04 7.33 -8.29
N ALA A 28 -22.45 8.50 -8.56
CA ALA A 28 -21.59 9.17 -7.59
C ALA A 28 -22.36 10.31 -6.92
N ASP A 29 -23.64 10.07 -6.60
CA ASP A 29 -24.37 10.78 -5.57
C ASP A 29 -24.81 9.73 -4.56
N GLY A 30 -24.13 9.69 -3.42
CA GLY A 30 -24.26 8.62 -2.44
C GLY A 30 -23.30 8.78 -1.28
N SER A 31 -23.68 9.66 -0.36
CA SER A 31 -23.28 9.65 1.05
C SER A 31 -21.78 9.64 1.39
N LEU A 32 -21.24 10.83 1.68
CA LEU A 32 -20.18 10.98 2.69
C LEU A 32 -20.72 10.82 4.13
N GLU A 33 -21.99 10.43 4.31
CA GLU A 33 -22.52 10.02 5.62
C GLU A 33 -22.13 8.58 5.91
N ALA A 34 -20.97 8.39 6.56
CA ALA A 34 -20.83 7.56 7.75
C ALA A 34 -19.35 7.41 8.16
N THR A 35 -18.74 8.45 8.74
CA THR A 35 -17.67 8.23 9.71
C THR A 35 -17.82 9.09 10.97
N SER A 36 -19.01 9.58 11.28
CA SER A 36 -19.31 10.18 12.61
C SER A 36 -19.46 9.12 13.73
N GLY A 37 -18.58 8.11 13.66
CA GLY A 37 -18.45 6.94 14.53
C GLY A 37 -17.12 6.21 14.33
N ALA A 38 -16.40 6.46 13.22
CA ALA A 38 -15.03 5.97 13.02
C ALA A 38 -13.96 6.91 13.60
N SER A 39 -14.33 8.15 13.92
CA SER A 39 -13.38 9.13 14.47
C SER A 39 -12.81 8.76 15.84
N HIS A 40 -13.44 7.86 16.61
CA HIS A 40 -12.91 7.45 17.92
C HIS A 40 -11.90 6.29 17.81
N GLY A 41 -12.12 5.37 16.86
CA GLY A 41 -11.20 4.26 16.55
C GLY A 41 -10.01 4.73 15.71
N ALA A 42 -10.25 5.56 14.68
CA ALA A 42 -9.18 6.07 13.81
C ALA A 42 -8.16 6.92 14.58
N VAL A 43 -8.59 7.74 15.55
CA VAL A 43 -7.68 8.53 16.38
C VAL A 43 -6.85 7.64 17.30
N SER A 44 -7.44 6.54 17.82
CA SER A 44 -6.72 5.54 18.61
C SER A 44 -5.68 4.78 17.76
N THR A 45 -6.02 4.48 16.50
CA THR A 45 -5.09 3.90 15.52
C THR A 45 -3.93 4.84 15.19
N GLU A 46 -4.23 6.10 14.89
CA GLU A 46 -3.22 7.11 14.57
C GLU A 46 -2.29 7.41 15.75
N GLU A 47 -2.80 7.42 16.99
CA GLU A 47 -1.97 7.57 18.19
C GLU A 47 -1.02 6.39 18.40
N GLY A 48 -1.49 5.16 18.23
CA GLY A 48 -0.65 3.96 18.36
C GLY A 48 0.45 3.90 17.30
N VAL A 49 0.11 4.24 16.06
CA VAL A 49 1.08 4.35 14.96
C VAL A 49 2.09 5.47 15.25
N ARG A 50 1.65 6.65 15.71
CA ARG A 50 2.54 7.76 16.05
C ARG A 50 3.49 7.39 17.19
N ALA A 51 3.01 6.69 18.23
CA ALA A 51 3.84 6.23 19.33
C ALA A 51 4.92 5.24 18.87
N ALA A 52 4.57 4.31 18.00
CA ALA A 52 5.53 3.34 17.46
C ALA A 52 6.54 3.99 16.51
N LEU A 53 6.13 4.93 15.65
CA LEU A 53 7.04 5.70 14.80
C LEU A 53 7.97 6.60 15.63
N GLY A 54 7.55 7.05 16.81
CA GLY A 54 8.41 7.77 17.76
C GLY A 54 9.61 6.96 18.23
N LEU A 55 9.58 5.62 18.14
CA LEU A 55 10.75 4.78 18.44
C LEU A 55 11.84 4.88 17.37
N LEU A 56 11.52 5.38 16.17
CA LEU A 56 12.49 5.63 15.10
C LEU A 56 13.20 6.98 15.26
N ASP A 57 12.80 7.81 16.23
CA ASP A 57 13.52 9.02 16.57
C ASP A 57 14.95 8.67 17.05
N GLY A 58 15.96 9.32 16.46
CA GLY A 58 17.37 9.04 16.73
C GLY A 58 17.91 7.74 16.14
N LEU A 59 17.22 7.10 15.19
CA LEU A 59 17.73 5.88 14.53
C LEU A 59 19.07 6.12 13.80
N ASP A 60 19.27 7.31 13.23
CA ASP A 60 20.49 7.70 12.51
C ASP A 60 21.73 7.79 13.44
N ASP A 61 21.53 8.08 14.72
CA ASP A 61 22.58 8.12 15.75
C ASP A 61 23.01 6.73 16.25
N LEU A 62 22.22 5.68 15.97
CA LEU A 62 22.52 4.31 16.35
C LEU A 62 23.46 3.63 15.34
N LEU A 63 24.28 2.70 15.81
CA LEU A 63 25.09 1.88 14.92
C LEU A 63 24.16 1.05 14.01
N PRO A 64 24.57 0.74 12.76
CA PRO A 64 23.76 -0.07 11.84
C PRO A 64 23.39 -1.45 12.40
N ALA A 65 24.21 -1.99 13.32
CA ALA A 65 23.94 -3.24 14.01
C ALA A 65 22.72 -3.17 14.93
N ASP A 66 22.44 -1.99 15.51
CA ASP A 66 21.34 -1.76 16.44
C ASP A 66 20.02 -1.39 15.74
N HIS A 67 20.07 -1.07 14.44
CA HIS A 67 18.88 -0.70 13.65
C HIS A 67 17.85 -1.82 13.62
N VAL A 68 18.29 -3.07 13.47
CA VAL A 68 17.39 -4.24 13.42
C VAL A 68 16.60 -4.36 14.71
N GLY A 69 17.26 -4.26 15.88
CA GLY A 69 16.58 -4.32 17.17
C GLY A 69 15.61 -3.16 17.42
N ARG A 70 15.85 -1.99 16.79
CA ARG A 70 14.92 -0.86 16.82
C ARG A 70 13.70 -1.10 15.93
N PHE A 71 13.90 -1.65 14.73
CA PHE A 71 12.79 -2.04 13.84
C PHE A 71 11.95 -3.16 14.43
N GLU A 72 12.55 -4.12 15.13
CA GLU A 72 11.81 -5.18 15.84
C GLU A 72 10.92 -4.60 16.94
N GLN A 73 11.40 -3.62 17.72
CA GLN A 73 10.59 -2.92 18.71
C GLN A 73 9.41 -2.16 18.10
N VAL A 74 9.61 -1.48 16.97
CA VAL A 74 8.52 -0.81 16.24
C VAL A 74 7.50 -1.82 15.74
N HIS A 75 7.97 -2.95 15.20
CA HIS A 75 7.10 -4.01 14.71
C HIS A 75 6.29 -4.65 15.84
N ASP A 76 6.90 -4.89 17.01
CA ASP A 76 6.20 -5.42 18.18
C ASP A 76 5.15 -4.44 18.71
N ALA A 77 5.48 -3.14 18.78
CA ALA A 77 4.54 -2.09 19.17
C ALA A 77 3.34 -1.99 18.21
N LEU A 78 3.58 -2.02 16.89
CA LEU A 78 2.51 -2.05 15.88
C LEU A 78 1.68 -3.32 16.00
N ARG A 79 2.32 -4.47 16.18
CA ARG A 79 1.64 -5.75 16.30
C ARG A 79 0.75 -5.79 17.54
N ALA A 80 1.25 -5.33 18.69
CA ALA A 80 0.48 -5.25 19.92
C ALA A 80 -0.72 -4.31 19.78
N HIS A 81 -0.52 -3.15 19.14
CA HIS A 81 -1.57 -2.18 18.91
C HIS A 81 -2.66 -2.72 17.97
N LEU A 82 -2.29 -3.31 16.83
CA LEU A 82 -3.24 -3.84 15.84
C LEU A 82 -3.97 -5.10 16.33
N ASN A 83 -3.31 -5.97 17.10
CA ASN A 83 -3.97 -7.15 17.70
C ASN A 83 -4.77 -6.81 18.96
N GLY A 84 -4.43 -5.74 19.67
CA GLY A 84 -5.22 -5.23 20.80
C GLY A 84 -6.51 -4.54 20.35
N ASP A 85 -6.52 -3.93 19.16
CA ASP A 85 -7.71 -3.30 18.55
C ASP A 85 -8.67 -4.35 17.97
N ALA A 86 -8.15 -5.50 17.50
CA ALA A 86 -8.95 -6.59 16.93
C ALA A 86 -9.85 -7.34 17.95
N GLY A 87 -9.76 -7.02 19.24
CA GLY A 87 -10.47 -7.70 20.33
C GLY A 87 -11.47 -6.85 21.12
N ARG A 88 -11.79 -5.63 20.68
CA ARG A 88 -12.67 -4.69 21.41
C ARG A 88 -14.01 -4.45 20.74
#